data_AF-A0A0S4KIU3-F1
#
_entry.id   AF-A0A0S4KIU3-F1
#
_cell.length_a   1.000
_cell.length_b   1.000
_cell.length_c   1.000
_cell.angle_alpha   90.00
_cell.angle_beta   90.00
_cell.angle_gamma   90.00
#
_symmetry.space_group_name_H-M   'P 1'
#
loop_
_entity.id
_entity.type
_entity.pdbx_description
1 polymer ?
#
loop_
_entity_poly.entity_id
_entity_poly.type
_entity_poly.pdbx_seq_one_letter_code
_entity_poly.pdbx_strand_id
1 'polypeptide(L)'
;MPVDEVSALKAEVEKSQEKLAEWKAKAKKGVDQLREQLLEASDQLSRVRSERDSLRAQIVQLGEPSSIATSSATMSSASCALLDQAHRVFSASAETLFHGVSLQQNAFVDAVRTLRQEQQNGSSQQQQSQQDLQAAFDKYRRRAEQSIKLSSKQQETLAAENKDLQKELEHALQELNHHHQQAAEVRTSLEKQLDTALYAIDTLRSEQADRNRQDQQRVADENDRKWISVDEAKAEIELVHGHFVEREEELRQRHTEEIQRLHHAHEEAIAMLEEELATAREESPLLASSSRREVELAGSDGLFASDEAYGSLLQERDLLKAKIQEREARIQQLEKNLDKNTAAANSTTQDRCTTSLSPASSSFSPASAKQRISELELQVSTLSEQLWVANNVILENKAKRSTDKTGKSTEGQQSSYLKSIVVKLLCEKSDAVRSNLVPVLATLLVLDPEDLRSIYTANPAWR
;
A
#
# COMPACT_ATOMS: atom_id res chain seq x y z
N MET A 1 15.62 53.75 1.17
CA MET A 1 14.63 53.11 2.05
C MET A 1 14.91 53.54 3.47
N PRO A 2 13.94 54.08 4.20
CA PRO A 2 14.11 54.43 5.61
C PRO A 2 14.44 53.17 6.42
N VAL A 3 15.38 53.31 7.36
CA VAL A 3 15.88 52.20 8.21
C VAL A 3 14.75 51.52 8.98
N ASP A 4 13.70 52.28 9.31
CA ASP A 4 12.54 51.80 10.05
C ASP A 4 11.70 50.77 9.27
N GLU A 5 11.54 50.93 7.96
CA GLU A 5 10.81 49.97 7.11
C GLU A 5 11.53 48.62 7.04
N VAL A 6 12.86 48.63 6.98
CA VAL A 6 13.67 47.40 6.96
C VAL A 6 13.54 46.66 8.31
N SER A 7 13.48 47.39 9.42
CA SER A 7 13.30 46.79 10.75
C SER A 7 11.90 46.17 10.92
N ALA A 8 10.85 46.84 10.43
CA ALA A 8 9.48 46.33 10.47
C ALA A 8 9.30 45.08 9.60
N LEU A 9 9.88 45.06 8.39
CA LEU A 9 9.86 43.89 7.52
C LEU A 9 10.60 42.70 8.14
N LYS A 10 11.73 42.92 8.83
CA LYS A 10 12.45 41.86 9.54
C LYS A 10 11.60 41.25 10.67
N ALA A 11 10.94 42.09 11.46
CA ALA A 11 10.06 41.63 12.53
C ALA A 11 8.85 40.83 12.00
N GLU A 12 8.26 41.25 10.87
CA GLU A 12 7.14 40.50 10.27
C GLU A 12 7.61 39.17 9.65
N VAL A 13 8.81 39.13 9.06
CA VAL A 13 9.42 37.88 8.58
C VAL A 13 9.66 36.91 9.73
N GLU A 14 10.26 37.38 10.83
CA GLU A 14 10.50 36.55 12.03
C GLU A 14 9.20 35.99 12.61
N LYS A 15 8.17 36.84 12.76
CA LYS A 15 6.83 36.44 13.19
C LYS A 15 6.18 35.42 12.25
N SER A 16 6.37 35.56 10.94
CA SER A 16 5.87 34.61 9.96
C SER A 16 6.59 33.24 10.05
N GLN A 17 7.90 33.25 10.35
CA GLN A 17 8.70 32.04 10.55
C GLN A 17 8.30 31.30 11.83
N GLU A 18 8.04 32.02 12.93
CA GLU A 18 7.53 31.45 14.17
C GLU A 18 6.16 30.78 13.97
N LYS A 19 5.22 31.47 13.30
CA LYS A 19 3.91 30.88 12.96
C LYS A 19 4.07 29.63 12.10
N LEU A 20 4.95 29.65 11.11
CA LEU A 20 5.23 28.49 10.27
C LEU A 20 5.78 27.31 11.10
N ALA A 21 6.67 27.58 12.05
CA ALA A 21 7.21 26.56 12.95
C ALA A 21 6.13 25.96 13.85
N GLU A 22 5.24 26.78 14.41
CA GLU A 22 4.11 26.33 15.22
C GLU A 22 3.15 25.47 14.40
N TRP A 23 2.84 25.87 13.17
CA TRP A 23 1.99 25.10 12.26
C TRP A 23 2.61 23.76 11.89
N LYS A 24 3.93 23.72 11.62
CA LYS A 24 4.66 22.47 11.37
C LYS A 24 4.61 21.54 12.59
N ALA A 25 4.76 22.07 13.81
CA ALA A 25 4.68 21.29 15.03
C ALA A 25 3.27 20.71 15.25
N LYS A 26 2.21 21.52 15.04
CA LYS A 26 0.82 21.07 15.14
C LYS A 26 0.48 20.01 14.09
N ALA A 27 0.90 20.22 12.84
CA ALA A 27 0.68 19.28 11.75
C ALA A 27 1.39 17.94 12.04
N LYS A 28 2.64 17.99 12.51
CA LYS A 28 3.39 16.79 12.92
C LYS A 28 2.66 16.03 14.02
N LYS A 29 2.20 16.71 15.07
CA LYS A 29 1.42 16.10 16.16
C LYS A 29 0.15 15.42 15.65
N GLY A 30 -0.57 16.05 14.71
CA GLY A 30 -1.76 15.46 14.09
C GLY A 30 -1.45 14.21 13.27
N VAL A 31 -0.37 14.24 12.48
CA VAL A 31 0.09 13.06 11.71
C VAL A 31 0.50 11.92 12.64
N ASP A 32 1.21 12.21 13.73
CA ASP A 32 1.63 11.19 14.69
C ASP A 32 0.42 10.55 15.41
N GLN A 33 -0.62 11.34 15.75
CA GLN A 33 -1.89 10.82 16.29
C GLN A 33 -2.63 9.92 15.29
N LEU A 34 -2.69 10.31 14.01
CA LEU A 34 -3.31 9.48 12.97
C LEU A 34 -2.55 8.17 12.73
N ARG A 35 -1.21 8.20 12.82
CA ARG A 35 -0.38 6.99 12.74
C ARG A 35 -0.65 6.06 13.91
N GLU A 36 -0.77 6.58 15.12
CA GLU A 36 -1.10 5.79 16.31
C GLU A 36 -2.48 5.14 16.18
N GLN A 37 -3.50 5.89 15.74
CA GLN A 37 -4.84 5.34 15.47
C GLN A 37 -4.84 4.27 14.37
N LEU A 38 -4.02 4.43 13.33
CA LEU A 38 -3.90 3.44 12.26
C LEU A 38 -3.25 2.15 12.76
N LEU A 39 -2.22 2.26 13.61
CA LEU A 39 -1.60 1.10 14.26
C LEU A 39 -2.61 0.37 15.15
N GLU A 40 -3.36 1.11 15.99
CA GLU A 40 -4.39 0.52 16.85
C GLU A 40 -5.49 -0.20 16.03
N ALA A 41 -5.98 0.42 14.96
CA ALA A 41 -6.97 -0.19 14.07
C ALA A 41 -6.41 -1.44 13.35
N SER A 42 -5.13 -1.43 12.97
CA SER A 42 -4.45 -2.58 12.37
C SER A 42 -4.35 -3.74 13.36
N ASP A 43 -4.04 -3.46 14.62
CA ASP A 43 -4.01 -4.44 15.71
C ASP A 43 -5.39 -5.01 16.02
N GLN A 44 -6.44 -4.19 16.00
CA GLN A 44 -7.82 -4.67 16.16
C GLN A 44 -8.22 -5.59 14.99
N LEU A 45 -7.89 -5.23 13.76
CA LEU A 45 -8.14 -6.06 12.58
C LEU A 45 -7.39 -7.39 12.62
N SER A 46 -6.15 -7.40 13.10
CA SER A 46 -5.36 -8.63 13.23
C SER A 46 -5.96 -9.57 14.30
N ARG A 47 -6.43 -9.03 15.43
CA ARG A 47 -7.16 -9.80 16.46
C ARG A 47 -8.45 -10.40 15.91
N VAL A 48 -9.29 -9.60 15.26
CA VAL A 48 -10.57 -10.08 14.68
C VAL A 48 -10.32 -11.15 13.60
N ARG A 49 -9.29 -10.98 12.76
CA ARG A 49 -8.90 -12.01 11.78
C ARG A 49 -8.45 -13.29 12.46
N SER A 50 -7.64 -13.19 13.52
CA SER A 50 -7.21 -14.36 14.29
C SER A 50 -8.39 -15.08 14.97
N GLU A 51 -9.35 -14.35 15.54
CA GLU A 51 -10.57 -14.91 16.13
C GLU A 51 -11.43 -15.60 15.07
N ARG A 52 -11.64 -14.94 13.92
CA ARG A 52 -12.36 -15.51 12.79
C ARG A 52 -11.69 -16.78 12.28
N ASP A 53 -10.37 -16.78 12.15
CA ASP A 53 -9.62 -17.94 11.67
C ASP A 53 -9.68 -19.09 12.69
N SER A 54 -9.65 -18.78 14.00
CA SER A 54 -9.91 -19.74 15.08
C SER A 54 -11.32 -20.33 15.01
N LEU A 55 -12.36 -19.49 14.87
CA LEU A 55 -13.75 -19.95 14.71
C LEU A 55 -13.92 -20.78 13.45
N ARG A 56 -13.26 -20.40 12.35
CA ARG A 56 -13.26 -21.17 11.09
C ARG A 56 -12.62 -22.53 11.29
N ALA A 57 -11.50 -22.60 12.00
CA ALA A 57 -10.86 -23.87 12.35
C ALA A 57 -11.77 -24.75 13.23
N GLN A 58 -12.48 -24.18 14.21
CA GLN A 58 -13.46 -24.89 15.04
C GLN A 58 -14.64 -25.41 14.21
N ILE A 59 -15.16 -24.61 13.27
CA ILE A 59 -16.23 -25.04 12.35
C ILE A 59 -15.76 -26.20 11.46
N VAL A 60 -14.52 -26.15 10.96
CA VAL A 60 -13.95 -27.25 10.17
C VAL A 60 -13.78 -28.51 11.03
N GLN A 61 -13.31 -28.39 12.28
CA GLN A 61 -13.24 -29.53 13.21
C GLN A 61 -14.61 -30.12 13.56
N LEU A 62 -15.65 -29.28 13.67
CA LEU A 62 -17.04 -29.73 13.88
C LEU A 62 -17.70 -30.26 12.59
N GLY A 63 -17.14 -29.91 11.43
CA GLY A 63 -17.65 -30.20 10.10
C GLY A 63 -16.91 -31.33 9.37
N GLU A 64 -15.83 -31.89 9.92
CA GLU A 64 -15.21 -33.10 9.38
C GLU A 64 -16.10 -34.30 9.72
N PRO A 65 -16.78 -34.88 8.72
CA PRO A 65 -17.60 -36.05 8.92
C PRO A 65 -16.66 -37.24 9.02
N SER A 66 -16.42 -37.76 10.23
CA SER A 66 -16.00 -39.14 10.37
C SER A 66 -17.15 -40.03 9.90
N SER A 67 -17.17 -40.26 8.59
CA SER A 67 -17.83 -41.38 7.91
C SER A 67 -19.25 -41.71 8.38
N ILE A 68 -20.26 -40.95 7.94
CA ILE A 68 -21.57 -41.50 7.54
C ILE A 68 -22.14 -40.58 6.45
N ALA A 69 -22.45 -41.19 5.32
CA ALA A 69 -23.08 -40.58 4.15
C ALA A 69 -24.51 -40.10 4.46
N THR A 70 -25.03 -39.31 3.52
CA THR A 70 -26.44 -38.88 3.37
C THR A 70 -26.95 -37.85 4.39
N SER A 71 -26.99 -36.56 3.99
CA SER A 71 -28.26 -35.87 3.68
C SER A 71 -28.08 -34.36 3.47
N SER A 72 -28.56 -33.91 2.33
CA SER A 72 -28.63 -32.52 1.84
C SER A 72 -29.67 -31.68 2.60
N ALA A 73 -29.42 -31.28 3.86
CA ALA A 73 -30.45 -30.59 4.65
C ALA A 73 -29.98 -29.58 5.74
N THR A 74 -28.82 -28.91 5.62
CA THR A 74 -28.27 -28.14 6.76
C THR A 74 -28.29 -26.61 6.66
N MET A 75 -28.94 -26.01 5.64
CA MET A 75 -29.29 -24.57 5.70
C MET A 75 -30.63 -24.32 6.43
N SER A 76 -31.36 -25.38 6.83
CA SER A 76 -32.66 -25.32 7.50
C SER A 76 -32.57 -25.39 9.04
N SER A 77 -31.47 -25.90 9.62
CA SER A 77 -31.46 -26.26 11.05
C SER A 77 -31.36 -25.07 12.01
N ALA A 78 -30.72 -23.96 11.63
CA ALA A 78 -30.63 -22.78 12.48
C ALA A 78 -31.97 -22.03 12.61
N SER A 79 -32.74 -21.95 11.52
CA SER A 79 -34.09 -21.36 11.53
C SER A 79 -35.08 -22.25 12.26
N CYS A 80 -34.98 -23.57 12.09
CA CYS A 80 -35.79 -24.54 12.84
C CYS A 80 -35.47 -24.54 14.34
N ALA A 81 -34.21 -24.35 14.75
CA ALA A 81 -33.85 -24.31 16.17
C ALA A 81 -34.48 -23.11 16.92
N LEU A 82 -34.55 -21.95 16.28
CA LEU A 82 -35.21 -20.77 16.84
C LEU A 82 -36.74 -20.92 16.90
N LEU A 83 -37.35 -21.50 15.87
CA LEU A 83 -38.78 -21.83 15.85
C LEU A 83 -39.15 -22.87 16.90
N ASP A 84 -38.33 -23.90 17.10
CA ASP A 84 -38.55 -24.95 18.08
C ASP A 84 -38.41 -24.43 19.53
N GLN A 85 -37.49 -23.49 19.75
CA GLN A 85 -37.34 -22.82 21.05
C GLN A 85 -38.52 -21.88 21.34
N ALA A 86 -39.02 -21.13 20.36
CA ALA A 86 -40.22 -20.31 20.51
C ALA A 86 -41.46 -21.17 20.81
N HIS A 87 -41.60 -22.32 20.13
CA HIS A 87 -42.69 -23.26 20.35
C HIS A 87 -42.67 -23.86 21.77
N ARG A 88 -41.49 -24.23 22.29
CA ARG A 88 -41.36 -24.76 23.66
C ARG A 88 -41.72 -23.73 24.73
N VAL A 89 -41.32 -22.47 24.55
CA VAL A 89 -41.69 -21.39 25.49
C VAL A 89 -43.21 -21.15 25.47
N PHE A 90 -43.81 -21.15 24.27
CA PHE A 90 -45.25 -20.98 24.12
C PHE A 90 -46.03 -22.14 24.78
N SER A 91 -45.64 -23.39 24.54
CA SER A 91 -46.27 -24.56 25.14
C SER A 91 -46.16 -24.60 26.66
N ALA A 92 -44.99 -24.27 27.23
CA ALA A 92 -44.80 -24.20 28.68
C ALA A 92 -45.65 -23.09 29.33
N SER A 93 -45.81 -21.95 28.65
CA SER A 93 -46.69 -20.86 29.12
C SER A 93 -48.17 -21.22 29.06
N ALA A 94 -48.59 -22.00 28.05
CA ALA A 94 -49.96 -22.46 27.92
C ALA A 94 -50.31 -23.50 29.00
N GLU A 95 -49.40 -24.45 29.28
CA GLU A 95 -49.59 -25.47 30.32
C GLU A 95 -49.75 -24.86 31.71
N THR A 96 -48.95 -23.85 32.06
CA THR A 96 -49.04 -23.16 33.36
C THR A 96 -50.34 -22.40 33.55
N LEU A 97 -50.86 -21.74 32.50
CA LEU A 97 -52.16 -21.08 32.53
C LEU A 97 -53.31 -22.09 32.68
N PHE A 98 -53.28 -23.20 31.94
CA PHE A 98 -54.28 -24.26 32.06
C PHE A 98 -54.29 -24.93 33.43
N HIS A 99 -53.11 -25.16 34.02
CA HIS A 99 -53.01 -25.71 35.37
C HIS A 99 -53.58 -24.78 36.43
N GLY A 100 -53.35 -23.47 36.30
CA GLY A 100 -53.92 -22.46 37.21
C GLY A 100 -55.45 -22.42 37.18
N VAL A 101 -56.06 -22.50 36.00
CA VAL A 101 -57.52 -22.54 35.84
C VAL A 101 -58.10 -23.84 36.40
N SER A 102 -57.45 -24.99 36.13
CA SER A 102 -57.88 -26.29 36.66
C SER A 102 -57.86 -26.33 38.19
N LEU A 103 -56.82 -25.79 38.82
CA LEU A 103 -56.71 -25.70 40.29
C LEU A 103 -57.83 -24.85 40.90
N GLN A 104 -58.14 -23.69 40.29
CA GLN A 104 -59.25 -22.85 40.76
C GLN A 104 -60.62 -23.52 40.58
N GLN A 105 -60.81 -24.25 39.47
CA GLN A 105 -62.05 -24.97 39.20
C GLN A 105 -62.26 -26.12 40.18
N ASN A 106 -61.21 -26.88 40.51
CA ASN A 106 -61.26 -27.94 41.50
C ASN A 106 -61.55 -27.40 42.91
N ALA A 107 -60.89 -26.31 43.32
CA ALA A 107 -61.14 -25.68 44.61
C ALA A 107 -62.59 -25.16 44.75
N PHE A 108 -63.18 -24.65 43.66
CA PHE A 108 -64.59 -24.26 43.63
C PHE A 108 -65.54 -25.46 43.77
N VAL A 109 -65.29 -26.54 43.02
CA VAL A 109 -66.09 -27.77 43.10
C VAL A 109 -66.03 -28.38 44.49
N ASP A 110 -64.87 -28.38 45.13
CA ASP A 110 -64.69 -28.87 46.49
C ASP A 110 -65.45 -28.00 47.50
N ALA A 111 -65.35 -26.66 47.40
CA ALA A 111 -66.10 -25.74 48.25
C ALA A 111 -67.62 -25.94 48.15
N VAL A 112 -68.14 -26.11 46.93
CA VAL A 112 -69.57 -26.40 46.68
C VAL A 112 -69.97 -27.77 47.27
N ARG A 113 -69.09 -28.78 47.21
CA ARG A 113 -69.34 -30.11 47.77
C ARG A 113 -69.44 -30.07 49.30
N THR A 114 -68.55 -29.36 49.98
CA THR A 114 -68.60 -29.14 51.45
C THR A 114 -69.88 -28.43 51.87
N LEU A 115 -70.27 -27.37 51.16
CA LEU A 115 -71.50 -26.63 51.44
C LEU A 115 -72.76 -27.48 51.29
N ARG A 116 -72.77 -28.40 50.32
CA ARG A 116 -73.89 -29.33 50.12
C ARG A 116 -73.98 -30.38 51.23
N GLN A 117 -72.86 -30.83 51.77
CA GLN A 117 -72.82 -31.75 52.92
C GLN A 117 -73.33 -31.09 54.20
N GLU A 118 -73.00 -29.82 54.43
CA GLU A 118 -73.51 -29.06 55.59
C GLU A 118 -75.04 -28.86 55.53
N GLN A 119 -75.62 -28.69 54.33
CA GLN A 119 -77.08 -28.58 54.16
C GLN A 119 -77.87 -29.87 54.46
N GLN A 120 -77.26 -31.05 54.39
CA GLN A 120 -77.94 -32.32 54.68
C GLN A 120 -78.11 -32.59 56.18
N ASN A 121 -77.43 -31.85 57.06
CA ASN A 121 -77.36 -32.15 58.49
C ASN A 121 -78.26 -31.28 59.41
N GLY A 122 -79.09 -30.36 58.89
CA GLY A 122 -79.94 -29.50 59.74
C GLY A 122 -81.22 -28.97 59.07
N SER A 123 -82.39 -29.30 59.62
CA SER A 123 -83.71 -29.07 59.01
C SER A 123 -84.48 -27.81 59.47
N SER A 124 -83.93 -26.98 60.37
CA SER A 124 -84.63 -25.79 60.92
C SER A 124 -83.97 -24.44 60.64
N GLN A 125 -82.71 -24.43 60.19
CA GLN A 125 -81.96 -23.22 59.78
C GLN A 125 -81.86 -23.04 58.25
N GLN A 126 -82.59 -23.89 57.50
CA GLN A 126 -82.41 -24.11 56.07
C GLN A 126 -82.79 -22.92 55.17
N GLN A 127 -83.75 -22.07 55.58
CA GLN A 127 -84.17 -20.91 54.79
C GLN A 127 -83.19 -19.74 54.87
N GLN A 128 -82.65 -19.44 56.05
CA GLN A 128 -81.65 -18.38 56.23
C GLN A 128 -80.33 -18.77 55.54
N SER A 129 -79.89 -20.03 55.69
CA SER A 129 -78.66 -20.50 55.05
C SER A 129 -78.77 -20.53 53.52
N GLN A 130 -79.97 -20.78 52.95
CA GLN A 130 -80.18 -20.66 51.51
C GLN A 130 -80.04 -19.22 51.01
N GLN A 131 -80.54 -18.22 51.74
CA GLN A 131 -80.38 -16.81 51.36
C GLN A 131 -78.91 -16.37 51.44
N ASP A 132 -78.19 -16.75 52.50
CA ASP A 132 -76.77 -16.42 52.65
C ASP A 132 -75.90 -17.10 51.58
N LEU A 133 -76.24 -18.35 51.22
CA LEU A 133 -75.61 -19.08 50.13
C LEU A 133 -75.83 -18.39 48.79
N GLN A 134 -77.07 -17.95 48.51
CA GLN A 134 -77.41 -17.23 47.28
C GLN A 134 -76.63 -15.91 47.19
N ALA A 135 -76.55 -15.16 48.29
CA ALA A 135 -75.78 -13.91 48.36
C ALA A 135 -74.27 -14.14 48.16
N ALA A 136 -73.73 -15.24 48.70
CA ALA A 136 -72.35 -15.64 48.48
C ALA A 136 -72.10 -16.00 47.01
N PHE A 137 -72.99 -16.79 46.38
CA PHE A 137 -72.92 -17.12 44.95
C PHE A 137 -72.98 -15.87 44.07
N ASP A 138 -73.88 -14.92 44.36
CA ASP A 138 -73.95 -13.66 43.63
C ASP A 138 -72.66 -12.84 43.77
N LYS A 139 -72.04 -12.83 44.96
CA LYS A 139 -70.75 -12.18 45.19
C LYS A 139 -69.62 -12.86 44.39
N TYR A 140 -69.58 -14.19 44.37
CA TYR A 140 -68.61 -14.94 43.56
C TYR A 140 -68.82 -14.71 42.07
N ARG A 141 -70.08 -14.70 41.60
CA ARG A 141 -70.44 -14.40 40.22
C ARG A 141 -69.96 -13.01 39.80
N ARG A 142 -70.22 -11.98 40.61
CA ARG A 142 -69.74 -10.61 40.32
C ARG A 142 -68.20 -10.54 40.27
N ARG A 143 -67.50 -11.24 41.17
CA ARG A 143 -66.03 -11.32 41.15
C ARG A 143 -65.50 -12.04 39.90
N ALA A 144 -66.13 -13.15 39.52
CA ALA A 144 -65.77 -13.88 38.30
C ALA A 144 -66.00 -13.02 37.05
N GLU A 145 -67.14 -12.34 36.95
CA GLU A 145 -67.44 -11.39 35.86
C GLU A 145 -66.43 -10.23 35.82
N GLN A 146 -66.04 -9.68 36.97
CA GLN A 146 -65.00 -8.64 37.05
C GLN A 146 -63.62 -9.17 36.62
N SER A 147 -63.24 -10.38 37.05
CA SER A 147 -61.97 -11.02 36.67
C SER A 147 -61.90 -11.30 35.17
N ILE A 148 -63.00 -11.80 34.57
CA ILE A 148 -63.10 -12.01 33.13
C ILE A 148 -63.00 -10.68 32.38
N LYS A 149 -63.67 -9.62 32.84
CA LYS A 149 -63.57 -8.28 32.23
C LYS A 149 -62.15 -7.72 32.29
N LEU A 150 -61.47 -7.87 33.41
CA LEU A 150 -60.09 -7.41 33.57
C LEU A 150 -59.12 -8.20 32.69
N SER A 151 -59.29 -9.52 32.61
CA SER A 151 -58.53 -10.39 31.71
C SER A 151 -58.78 -10.06 30.23
N SER A 152 -60.03 -9.77 29.84
CA SER A 152 -60.39 -9.35 28.49
C SER A 152 -59.69 -8.05 28.12
N LYS A 153 -59.72 -7.05 29.02
CA LYS A 153 -59.04 -5.77 28.81
C LYS A 153 -57.52 -5.93 28.71
N GLN A 154 -56.92 -6.82 29.51
CA GLN A 154 -55.49 -7.15 29.41
C GLN A 154 -55.16 -7.80 28.06
N GLN A 155 -55.98 -8.74 27.59
CA GLN A 155 -55.81 -9.36 26.27
C GLN A 155 -55.93 -8.35 25.13
N GLU A 156 -56.88 -7.42 25.20
CA GLU A 156 -57.02 -6.34 24.21
C GLU A 156 -55.79 -5.41 24.20
N THR A 157 -55.25 -5.08 25.38
CA THR A 157 -54.05 -4.24 25.49
C THR A 157 -52.82 -4.94 24.88
N LEU A 158 -52.60 -6.21 25.22
CA LEU A 158 -51.52 -7.01 24.63
C LEU A 158 -51.70 -7.24 23.13
N ALA A 159 -52.93 -7.39 22.65
CA ALA A 159 -53.23 -7.50 21.22
C ALA A 159 -52.92 -6.20 20.47
N ALA A 160 -53.18 -5.04 21.08
CA ALA A 160 -52.82 -3.74 20.53
C ALA A 160 -51.29 -3.55 20.47
N GLU A 161 -50.58 -3.86 21.57
CA GLU A 161 -49.11 -3.79 21.62
C GLU A 161 -48.46 -4.72 20.59
N ASN A 162 -48.95 -5.96 20.45
CA ASN A 162 -48.45 -6.89 19.43
C ASN A 162 -48.66 -6.36 18.01
N LYS A 163 -49.79 -5.68 17.75
CA LYS A 163 -50.06 -5.08 16.45
C LYS A 163 -49.13 -3.91 16.16
N ASP A 164 -48.80 -3.11 17.16
CA ASP A 164 -47.88 -1.98 16.98
C ASP A 164 -46.43 -2.46 16.81
N LEU A 165 -46.00 -3.47 17.57
CA LEU A 165 -44.71 -4.14 17.36
C LEU A 165 -44.61 -4.80 15.98
N GLN A 166 -45.69 -5.38 15.47
CA GLN A 166 -45.72 -5.93 14.10
C GLN A 166 -45.50 -4.83 13.04
N LYS A 167 -46.12 -3.66 13.20
CA LYS A 167 -45.90 -2.52 12.29
C LYS A 167 -44.47 -1.99 12.38
N GLU A 168 -43.91 -1.88 13.59
CA GLU A 168 -42.52 -1.46 13.77
C GLU A 168 -41.55 -2.44 13.10
N LEU A 169 -41.79 -3.74 13.23
CA LEU A 169 -41.00 -4.78 12.56
C LEU A 169 -41.12 -4.68 11.03
N GLU A 170 -42.33 -4.53 10.50
CA GLU A 170 -42.55 -4.35 9.06
C GLU A 170 -41.84 -3.10 8.53
N HIS A 171 -41.90 -1.99 9.27
CA HIS A 171 -41.19 -0.76 8.92
C HIS A 171 -39.67 -0.97 8.91
N ALA A 172 -39.11 -1.57 9.95
CA ALA A 172 -37.67 -1.85 10.03
C ALA A 172 -37.21 -2.79 8.90
N LEU A 173 -38.02 -3.77 8.50
CA LEU A 173 -37.75 -4.63 7.35
C LEU A 173 -37.77 -3.87 6.03
N GLN A 174 -38.70 -2.91 5.86
CA GLN A 174 -38.75 -2.04 4.69
C GLN A 174 -37.53 -1.13 4.60
N GLU A 175 -37.11 -0.51 5.70
CA GLU A 175 -35.89 0.30 5.77
C GLU A 175 -34.64 -0.52 5.45
N LEU A 176 -34.51 -1.72 6.02
CA LEU A 176 -33.40 -2.62 5.74
C LEU A 176 -33.34 -3.00 4.25
N ASN A 177 -34.49 -3.31 3.65
CA ASN A 177 -34.58 -3.62 2.22
C ASN A 177 -34.21 -2.41 1.35
N HIS A 178 -34.63 -1.21 1.75
CA HIS A 178 -34.25 0.03 1.05
C HIS A 178 -32.74 0.26 1.12
N HIS A 179 -32.11 0.10 2.28
CA HIS A 179 -30.66 0.18 2.41
C HIS A 179 -29.93 -0.89 1.60
N HIS A 180 -30.48 -2.11 1.53
CA HIS A 180 -29.91 -3.17 0.69
C HIS A 180 -29.96 -2.81 -0.80
N GLN A 181 -31.06 -2.24 -1.27
CA GLN A 181 -31.20 -1.76 -2.65
C GLN A 181 -30.21 -0.63 -2.96
N GLN A 182 -30.09 0.37 -2.08
CA GLN A 182 -29.10 1.45 -2.22
C GLN A 182 -27.66 0.90 -2.28
N ALA A 183 -27.32 -0.05 -1.41
CA ALA A 183 -26.00 -0.66 -1.40
C ALA A 183 -25.73 -1.45 -2.69
N ALA A 184 -26.74 -2.15 -3.23
CA ALA A 184 -26.65 -2.83 -4.51
C ALA A 184 -26.43 -1.85 -5.67
N GLU A 185 -27.14 -0.71 -5.70
CA GLU A 185 -26.95 0.33 -6.71
C GLU A 185 -25.54 0.92 -6.68
N VAL A 186 -25.04 1.29 -5.50
CA VAL A 186 -23.66 1.78 -5.32
C VAL A 186 -22.64 0.75 -5.80
N ARG A 187 -22.83 -0.53 -5.45
CA ARG A 187 -21.97 -1.60 -5.92
C ARG A 187 -21.95 -1.72 -7.44
N THR A 188 -23.11 -1.71 -8.09
CA THR A 188 -23.18 -1.77 -9.57
C THR A 188 -22.56 -0.54 -10.24
N SER A 189 -22.65 0.64 -9.62
CA SER A 189 -21.99 1.85 -10.09
C SER A 189 -20.46 1.73 -10.01
N LEU A 190 -19.94 1.22 -8.89
CA LEU A 190 -18.50 0.98 -8.71
C LEU A 190 -17.97 -0.09 -9.67
N GLU A 191 -18.73 -1.16 -9.90
CA GLU A 191 -18.38 -2.20 -10.90
C GLU A 191 -18.22 -1.58 -12.30
N LYS A 192 -19.16 -0.71 -12.72
CA LYS A 192 -19.04 0.01 -14.01
C LYS A 192 -17.84 0.96 -14.08
N GLN A 193 -17.52 1.65 -12.98
CA GLN A 193 -16.35 2.52 -12.91
C GLN A 193 -15.06 1.72 -13.02
N LEU A 194 -14.99 0.55 -12.36
CA LEU A 194 -13.86 -0.37 -12.45
C LEU A 194 -13.69 -0.89 -13.88
N ASP A 195 -14.76 -1.31 -14.55
CA ASP A 195 -14.71 -1.78 -15.94
C ASP A 195 -14.20 -0.67 -16.89
N THR A 196 -14.66 0.57 -16.67
CA THR A 196 -14.20 1.73 -17.45
C THR A 196 -12.70 2.00 -17.23
N ALA A 197 -12.24 1.91 -15.98
CA ALA A 197 -10.84 2.10 -15.65
C ALA A 197 -9.94 1.00 -16.25
N LEU A 198 -10.40 -0.26 -16.22
CA LEU A 198 -9.69 -1.38 -16.84
C LEU A 198 -9.59 -1.20 -18.36
N TYR A 199 -10.67 -0.79 -19.02
CA TYR A 199 -10.65 -0.47 -20.45
C TYR A 199 -9.67 0.67 -20.78
N ALA A 200 -9.61 1.72 -19.95
CA ALA A 200 -8.66 2.81 -20.14
C ALA A 200 -7.20 2.35 -19.98
N ILE A 201 -6.91 1.48 -19.01
CA ILE A 201 -5.58 0.88 -18.81
C ILE A 201 -5.17 0.05 -20.03
N ASP A 202 -6.07 -0.80 -20.55
CA ASP A 202 -5.77 -1.63 -21.72
C ASP A 202 -5.56 -0.77 -22.98
N THR A 203 -6.31 0.31 -23.13
CA THR A 203 -6.10 1.29 -24.20
C THR A 203 -4.73 1.94 -24.11
N LEU A 204 -4.34 2.43 -22.92
CA LEU A 204 -3.01 3.04 -22.70
C LEU A 204 -1.87 2.04 -22.93
N ARG A 205 -2.06 0.76 -22.57
CA ARG A 205 -1.09 -0.30 -22.84
C ARG A 205 -0.95 -0.56 -24.34
N SER A 206 -2.04 -0.56 -25.09
CA SER A 206 -2.01 -0.67 -26.56
C SER A 206 -1.26 0.51 -27.19
N GLU A 207 -1.58 1.74 -26.79
CA GLU A 207 -0.88 2.94 -27.27
C GLU A 207 0.62 2.89 -26.93
N GLN A 208 0.99 2.43 -25.73
CA GLN A 208 2.38 2.29 -25.33
C GLN A 208 3.10 1.22 -26.17
N ALA A 209 2.44 0.11 -26.48
CA ALA A 209 3.00 -0.91 -27.36
C ALA A 209 3.23 -0.36 -28.78
N ASP A 210 2.30 0.44 -29.30
CA ASP A 210 2.44 1.06 -30.62
C ASP A 210 3.53 2.15 -30.64
N ARG A 211 3.66 2.96 -29.59
CA ARG A 211 4.79 3.90 -29.42
C ARG A 211 6.12 3.16 -29.40
N ASN A 212 6.23 2.08 -28.63
CA ASN A 212 7.45 1.28 -28.57
C ASN A 212 7.81 0.67 -29.94
N ARG A 213 6.82 0.21 -30.71
CA ARG A 213 7.03 -0.26 -32.10
C ARG A 213 7.52 0.87 -33.00
N GLN A 214 6.93 2.05 -32.89
CA GLN A 214 7.35 3.23 -33.66
C GLN A 214 8.78 3.64 -33.33
N ASP A 215 9.15 3.63 -32.05
CA ASP A 215 10.51 3.93 -31.61
C ASP A 215 11.52 2.88 -32.09
N GLN A 216 11.17 1.60 -32.03
CA GLN A 216 11.99 0.52 -32.60
C GLN A 216 12.19 0.71 -34.11
N GLN A 217 11.14 1.10 -34.83
CA GLN A 217 11.22 1.36 -36.26
C GLN A 217 12.09 2.57 -36.58
N ARG A 218 12.00 3.66 -35.79
CA ARG A 218 12.88 4.82 -35.93
C ARG A 218 14.35 4.46 -35.72
N VAL A 219 14.65 3.65 -34.70
CA VAL A 219 16.02 3.18 -34.44
C VAL A 219 16.53 2.29 -35.58
N ALA A 220 15.67 1.44 -36.15
CA ALA A 220 16.00 0.65 -37.33
C ALA A 220 16.32 1.55 -38.54
N ASP A 221 15.43 2.49 -38.87
CA ASP A 221 15.62 3.45 -39.97
C ASP A 221 16.89 4.30 -39.80
N GLU A 222 17.20 4.74 -38.58
CA GLU A 222 18.43 5.46 -38.27
C GLU A 222 19.68 4.61 -38.45
N ASN A 223 19.63 3.33 -38.07
CA ASN A 223 20.75 2.41 -38.28
C ASN A 223 20.93 2.11 -39.77
N ASP A 224 19.87 1.90 -40.53
CA ASP A 224 19.94 1.67 -41.98
C ASP A 224 20.57 2.88 -42.68
N ARG A 225 20.18 4.11 -42.30
CA ARG A 225 20.83 5.33 -42.82
C ARG A 225 22.32 5.41 -42.49
N LYS A 226 22.72 5.01 -41.27
CA LYS A 226 24.13 4.97 -40.88
C LYS A 226 24.90 3.93 -41.68
N TRP A 227 24.33 2.75 -41.92
CA TRP A 227 24.96 1.70 -42.72
C TRP A 227 25.16 2.15 -44.18
N ILE A 228 24.13 2.76 -44.78
CA ILE A 228 24.24 3.34 -46.13
C ILE A 228 25.36 4.37 -46.17
N SER A 229 25.41 5.30 -45.22
CA SER A 229 26.47 6.33 -45.15
C SER A 229 27.87 5.73 -44.96
N VAL A 230 28.01 4.66 -44.18
CA VAL A 230 29.29 3.95 -44.00
C VAL A 230 29.72 3.28 -45.30
N ASP A 231 28.79 2.67 -46.04
CA ASP A 231 29.12 2.01 -47.30
C ASP A 231 29.44 3.03 -48.42
N GLU A 232 28.76 4.18 -48.45
CA GLU A 232 29.13 5.32 -49.31
C GLU A 232 30.54 5.82 -49.00
N ALA A 233 30.88 6.01 -47.72
CA ALA A 233 32.22 6.44 -47.31
C ALA A 233 33.31 5.41 -47.66
N LYS A 234 33.02 4.11 -47.52
CA LYS A 234 33.93 3.05 -47.97
C LYS A 234 34.17 3.10 -49.48
N ALA A 235 33.10 3.28 -50.28
CA ALA A 235 33.23 3.38 -51.73
C ALA A 235 34.07 4.60 -52.14
N GLU A 236 33.93 5.74 -51.44
CA GLU A 236 34.77 6.92 -51.67
C GLU A 236 36.25 6.68 -51.31
N ILE A 237 36.52 6.01 -50.18
CA ILE A 237 37.87 5.62 -49.79
C ILE A 237 38.50 4.67 -50.83
N GLU A 238 37.75 3.68 -51.32
CA GLU A 238 38.20 2.75 -52.36
C GLU A 238 38.52 3.48 -53.68
N LEU A 239 37.69 4.45 -54.07
CA LEU A 239 37.93 5.27 -55.25
C LEU A 239 39.22 6.10 -55.12
N VAL A 240 39.40 6.80 -53.98
CA VAL A 240 40.61 7.59 -53.71
C VAL A 240 41.85 6.70 -53.65
N HIS A 241 41.72 5.51 -53.07
CA HIS A 241 42.81 4.52 -53.05
C HIS A 241 43.18 4.07 -54.46
N GLY A 242 42.20 3.81 -55.33
CA GLY A 242 42.42 3.51 -56.74
C GLY A 242 43.21 4.61 -57.45
N HIS A 243 42.81 5.87 -57.31
CA HIS A 243 43.53 7.01 -57.88
C HIS A 243 44.97 7.16 -57.33
N PHE A 244 45.19 6.85 -56.05
CA PHE A 244 46.52 6.88 -55.46
C PHE A 244 47.42 5.79 -56.09
N VAL A 245 46.90 4.56 -56.23
CA VAL A 245 47.61 3.44 -56.85
C VAL A 245 47.95 3.75 -58.30
N GLU A 246 47.01 4.29 -59.08
CA GLU A 246 47.24 4.71 -60.46
C GLU A 246 48.36 5.75 -60.55
N ARG A 247 48.31 6.79 -59.71
CA ARG A 247 49.34 7.84 -59.67
C ARG A 247 50.71 7.30 -59.26
N GLU A 248 50.76 6.36 -58.31
CA GLU A 248 51.99 5.74 -57.87
C GLU A 248 52.60 4.86 -58.97
N GLU A 249 51.77 4.12 -59.71
CA GLU A 249 52.18 3.34 -60.88
C GLU A 249 52.78 4.24 -61.96
N GLU A 250 52.10 5.34 -62.31
CA GLU A 250 52.64 6.33 -63.26
C GLU A 250 53.98 6.91 -62.80
N LEU A 251 54.12 7.21 -61.51
CA LEU A 251 55.37 7.73 -60.95
C LEU A 251 56.48 6.69 -61.02
N ARG A 252 56.19 5.43 -60.66
CA ARG A 252 57.12 4.31 -60.78
C ARG A 252 57.55 4.08 -62.22
N GLN A 253 56.62 4.20 -63.17
CA GLN A 253 56.93 4.12 -64.60
C GLN A 253 57.86 5.27 -65.03
N ARG A 254 57.55 6.53 -64.70
CA ARG A 254 58.42 7.68 -65.01
C ARG A 254 59.82 7.53 -64.40
N HIS A 255 59.92 7.04 -63.16
CA HIS A 255 61.21 6.77 -62.53
C HIS A 255 61.98 5.67 -63.26
N THR A 256 61.31 4.61 -63.71
CA THR A 256 61.93 3.52 -64.46
C THR A 256 62.46 4.03 -65.81
N GLU A 257 61.67 4.83 -66.51
CA GLU A 257 62.06 5.49 -67.77
C GLU A 257 63.25 6.44 -67.57
N GLU A 258 63.27 7.21 -66.48
CA GLU A 258 64.40 8.10 -66.13
C GLU A 258 65.68 7.31 -65.84
N ILE A 259 65.59 6.24 -65.05
CA ILE A 259 66.73 5.36 -64.76
C ILE A 259 67.27 4.75 -66.04
N GLN A 260 66.40 4.28 -66.94
CA GLN A 260 66.81 3.75 -68.24
C GLN A 260 67.49 4.82 -69.10
N ARG A 261 66.98 6.05 -69.12
CA ARG A 261 67.59 7.17 -69.85
C ARG A 261 68.98 7.52 -69.30
N LEU A 262 69.11 7.62 -67.98
CA LEU A 262 70.39 7.87 -67.31
C LEU A 262 71.38 6.73 -67.55
N HIS A 263 70.91 5.49 -67.54
CA HIS A 263 71.73 4.32 -67.84
C HIS A 263 72.26 4.38 -69.28
N HIS A 264 71.39 4.66 -70.25
CA HIS A 264 71.79 4.80 -71.64
C HIS A 264 72.78 5.94 -71.86
N ALA A 265 72.53 7.12 -71.28
CA ALA A 265 73.46 8.26 -71.35
C ALA A 265 74.82 7.94 -70.71
N HIS A 266 74.85 7.13 -69.64
CA HIS A 266 76.08 6.66 -69.03
C HIS A 266 76.81 5.64 -69.90
N GLU A 267 76.10 4.70 -70.54
CA GLU A 267 76.68 3.77 -71.53
C GLU A 267 77.28 4.52 -72.72
N GLU A 268 76.58 5.54 -73.24
CA GLU A 268 77.10 6.42 -74.30
C GLU A 268 78.35 7.16 -73.84
N ALA A 269 78.36 7.71 -72.61
CA ALA A 269 79.52 8.37 -72.05
C ALA A 269 80.71 7.42 -71.87
N ILE A 270 80.48 6.16 -71.45
CA ILE A 270 81.51 5.13 -71.41
C ILE A 270 82.04 4.85 -72.83
N ALA A 271 81.15 4.67 -73.81
CA ALA A 271 81.55 4.39 -75.18
C ALA A 271 82.41 5.54 -75.77
N MET A 272 82.03 6.79 -75.52
CA MET A 272 82.83 7.96 -75.92
C MET A 272 84.19 7.99 -75.21
N LEU A 273 84.25 7.70 -73.91
CA LEU A 273 85.52 7.64 -73.17
C LEU A 273 86.42 6.48 -73.65
N GLU A 274 85.84 5.34 -74.01
CA GLU A 274 86.57 4.21 -74.59
C GLU A 274 87.12 4.54 -75.97
N GLU A 275 86.37 5.29 -76.80
CA GLU A 275 86.82 5.82 -78.09
C GLU A 275 87.93 6.86 -77.93
N GLU A 276 87.79 7.80 -76.98
CA GLU A 276 88.85 8.76 -76.62
C GLU A 276 90.11 8.05 -76.11
N LEU A 277 89.98 6.99 -75.30
CA LEU A 277 91.12 6.18 -74.85
C LEU A 277 91.74 5.38 -75.99
N ALA A 278 90.96 4.91 -76.96
CA ALA A 278 91.46 4.23 -78.14
C ALA A 278 92.26 5.18 -79.06
N THR A 279 91.73 6.38 -79.32
CA THR A 279 92.43 7.41 -80.10
C THR A 279 93.69 7.90 -79.37
N ALA A 280 93.63 8.11 -78.04
CA ALA A 280 94.81 8.46 -77.23
C ALA A 280 95.90 7.35 -77.22
N ARG A 281 95.53 6.08 -77.39
CA ARG A 281 96.47 4.96 -77.55
C ARG A 281 97.12 4.92 -78.94
N GLU A 282 96.42 5.39 -79.98
CA GLU A 282 96.96 5.48 -81.34
C GLU A 282 97.87 6.72 -81.53
N GLU A 283 97.56 7.84 -80.87
CA GLU A 283 98.32 9.10 -80.99
C GLU A 283 99.60 9.17 -80.13
N SER A 284 99.95 8.13 -79.36
CA SER A 284 101.14 8.14 -78.49
C SER A 284 101.80 6.76 -78.32
N PRO A 285 102.77 6.35 -79.16
CA PRO A 285 103.45 5.07 -79.04
C PRO A 285 104.66 5.07 -78.07
N LEU A 286 104.86 6.10 -77.23
CA LEU A 286 106.09 6.23 -76.43
C LEU A 286 105.96 6.42 -74.92
N LEU A 287 104.77 6.32 -74.32
CA LEU A 287 104.64 6.36 -72.85
C LEU A 287 103.73 5.27 -72.26
N ALA A 288 103.73 4.08 -72.86
CA ALA A 288 103.30 2.85 -72.17
C ALA A 288 104.37 2.39 -71.16
N SER A 289 104.71 3.23 -70.18
CA SER A 289 105.55 2.87 -69.02
C SER A 289 105.71 4.06 -68.06
N SER A 290 104.62 4.51 -67.44
CA SER A 290 104.71 5.24 -66.17
C SER A 290 103.36 5.40 -65.51
N SER A 291 103.40 5.40 -64.18
CA SER A 291 102.30 5.75 -63.28
C SER A 291 101.31 4.63 -62.93
N ARG A 292 101.87 3.54 -62.40
CA ARG A 292 101.25 2.83 -61.27
C ARG A 292 101.77 3.49 -59.99
N ARG A 293 101.17 4.61 -59.59
CA ARG A 293 101.40 5.23 -58.27
C ARG A 293 100.09 5.80 -57.76
N GLU A 294 99.69 5.26 -56.61
CA GLU A 294 99.13 5.98 -55.47
C GLU A 294 98.10 7.07 -55.78
N VAL A 295 96.83 6.69 -55.66
CA VAL A 295 95.79 7.59 -55.14
C VAL A 295 95.36 7.01 -53.79
N GLU A 296 96.26 7.12 -52.82
CA GLU A 296 95.85 7.45 -51.45
C GLU A 296 95.57 8.95 -51.47
N LEU A 297 94.30 9.36 -51.37
CA LEU A 297 93.94 10.57 -50.62
C LEU A 297 92.42 10.78 -50.57
N ALA A 298 91.99 10.89 -49.32
CA ALA A 298 90.89 11.69 -48.82
C ALA A 298 89.47 11.19 -49.07
N GLY A 299 88.86 10.65 -48.00
CA GLY A 299 87.43 10.79 -47.80
C GLY A 299 86.76 9.60 -47.13
N SER A 300 87.07 9.30 -45.87
CA SER A 300 86.10 8.63 -44.99
C SER A 300 86.45 8.76 -43.51
N ASP A 301 86.79 9.97 -43.05
CA ASP A 301 86.87 10.30 -41.62
C ASP A 301 85.48 10.66 -41.04
N GLY A 302 84.43 10.00 -41.55
CA GLY A 302 83.03 10.23 -41.16
C GLY A 302 82.27 8.96 -40.78
N LEU A 303 82.91 7.78 -40.79
CA LEU A 303 82.23 6.50 -40.58
C LEU A 303 82.05 6.14 -39.09
N PHE A 304 82.64 6.89 -38.16
CA PHE A 304 82.43 6.73 -36.72
C PHE A 304 81.42 7.73 -36.10
N ALA A 305 80.97 8.74 -36.84
CA ALA A 305 79.85 9.59 -36.40
C ALA A 305 78.48 8.86 -36.55
N SER A 306 78.43 7.78 -37.35
CA SER A 306 77.28 6.89 -37.46
C SER A 306 77.05 6.04 -36.19
N ASP A 307 78.07 5.86 -35.35
CA ASP A 307 77.96 4.98 -34.19
C ASP A 307 77.30 5.68 -32.98
N GLU A 308 77.41 7.01 -32.90
CA GLU A 308 76.77 7.81 -31.83
C GLU A 308 75.27 8.02 -32.09
N ALA A 309 74.88 8.20 -33.37
CA ALA A 309 73.47 8.22 -33.77
C ALA A 309 72.82 6.83 -33.61
N TYR A 310 73.52 5.75 -33.96
CA TYR A 310 73.08 4.38 -33.74
C TYR A 310 72.99 4.03 -32.24
N GLY A 311 73.96 4.49 -31.44
CA GLY A 311 73.94 4.38 -29.98
C GLY A 311 72.77 5.12 -29.33
N SER A 312 72.43 6.31 -29.84
CA SER A 312 71.25 7.08 -29.40
C SER A 312 69.94 6.38 -29.75
N LEU A 313 69.82 5.79 -30.94
CA LEU A 313 68.68 4.98 -31.36
C LEU A 313 68.53 3.68 -30.53
N LEU A 314 69.65 3.05 -30.17
CA LEU A 314 69.66 1.89 -29.27
C LEU A 314 69.19 2.24 -27.86
N GLN A 315 69.65 3.38 -27.32
CA GLN A 315 69.16 3.90 -26.05
C GLN A 315 67.67 4.25 -26.10
N GLU A 316 67.21 4.90 -27.17
CA GLU A 316 65.79 5.23 -27.34
C GLU A 316 64.92 3.98 -27.46
N ARG A 317 65.38 2.96 -28.21
CA ARG A 317 64.73 1.65 -28.29
C ARG A 317 64.61 1.00 -26.92
N ASP A 318 65.66 1.05 -26.11
CA ASP A 318 65.67 0.43 -24.78
C ASP A 318 64.77 1.22 -23.80
N LEU A 319 64.72 2.55 -23.92
CA LEU A 319 63.77 3.41 -23.20
C LEU A 319 62.32 3.13 -23.59
N LEU A 320 62.04 2.92 -24.88
CA LEU A 320 60.71 2.58 -25.38
C LEU A 320 60.29 1.18 -24.93
N LYS A 321 61.20 0.20 -24.93
CA LYS A 321 60.95 -1.12 -24.35
C LYS A 321 60.62 -1.04 -22.85
N ALA A 322 61.35 -0.22 -22.09
CA ALA A 322 61.05 -0.01 -20.67
C ALA A 322 59.67 0.63 -20.46
N LYS A 323 59.31 1.64 -21.27
CA LYS A 323 57.97 2.27 -21.21
C LYS A 323 56.84 1.33 -21.62
N ILE A 324 57.07 0.44 -22.58
CA ILE A 324 56.10 -0.59 -22.97
C ILE A 324 55.91 -1.59 -21.82
N GLN A 325 56.99 -2.08 -21.21
CA GLN A 325 56.92 -2.97 -20.05
C GLN A 325 56.22 -2.31 -18.84
N GLU A 326 56.46 -1.02 -18.58
CA GLU A 326 55.76 -0.27 -17.54
C GLU A 326 54.24 -0.17 -17.82
N ARG A 327 53.87 0.10 -19.08
CA ARG A 327 52.46 0.15 -19.50
C ARG A 327 51.79 -1.22 -19.39
N GLU A 328 52.46 -2.28 -19.80
CA GLU A 328 51.96 -3.66 -19.65
C GLU A 328 51.78 -4.04 -18.18
N ALA A 329 52.72 -3.70 -17.31
CA ALA A 329 52.59 -3.91 -15.87
C ALA A 329 51.40 -3.14 -15.27
N ARG A 330 51.17 -1.91 -15.74
CA ARG A 330 50.03 -1.10 -15.32
C ARG A 330 48.69 -1.66 -15.82
N ILE A 331 48.64 -2.18 -17.04
CA ILE A 331 47.46 -2.86 -17.59
C ILE A 331 47.16 -4.12 -16.76
N GLN A 332 48.15 -4.97 -16.49
CA GLN A 332 47.97 -6.15 -15.63
C GLN A 332 47.51 -5.79 -14.21
N GLN A 333 47.97 -4.66 -13.66
CA GLN A 333 47.52 -4.18 -12.36
C GLN A 333 46.06 -3.71 -12.39
N LEU A 334 45.63 -3.07 -13.48
CA LEU A 334 44.23 -2.66 -13.68
C LEU A 334 43.31 -3.86 -13.87
N GLU A 335 43.72 -4.86 -14.64
CA GLU A 335 42.99 -6.13 -14.80
C GLU A 335 42.82 -6.84 -13.45
N LYS A 336 43.91 -6.94 -12.67
CA LYS A 336 43.84 -7.51 -11.32
C LYS A 336 42.91 -6.74 -10.37
N ASN A 337 42.78 -5.43 -10.55
CA ASN A 337 41.85 -4.61 -9.76
C ASN A 337 40.41 -4.76 -10.24
N LEU A 338 40.19 -4.94 -11.55
CA LEU A 338 38.88 -5.27 -12.12
C LEU A 338 38.41 -6.64 -11.62
N ASP A 339 39.26 -7.65 -11.63
CA ASP A 339 38.95 -8.99 -11.14
C ASP A 339 38.66 -9.01 -9.64
N LYS A 340 39.35 -8.18 -8.85
CA LYS A 340 39.06 -8.01 -7.42
C LYS A 340 37.72 -7.31 -7.19
N ASN A 341 37.36 -6.33 -8.01
CA ASN A 341 36.08 -5.63 -7.91
C ASN A 341 34.91 -6.49 -8.39
N THR A 342 35.10 -7.36 -9.39
CA THR A 342 34.07 -8.32 -9.83
C THR A 342 33.95 -9.49 -8.85
N ALA A 343 35.04 -9.94 -8.23
CA ALA A 343 35.01 -10.97 -7.18
C ALA A 343 34.34 -10.46 -5.88
N ALA A 344 34.59 -9.21 -5.48
CA ALA A 344 33.95 -8.59 -4.32
C ALA A 344 32.44 -8.34 -4.53
N ALA A 345 32.00 -8.13 -5.77
CA ALA A 345 30.59 -7.99 -6.11
C ALA A 345 29.81 -9.33 -6.08
N ASN A 346 30.51 -10.46 -6.25
CA ASN A 346 29.87 -11.79 -6.38
C ASN A 346 29.95 -12.65 -5.10
N SER A 347 30.61 -12.20 -4.03
CA SER A 347 30.82 -13.01 -2.81
C SER A 347 29.90 -12.66 -1.62
N THR A 348 28.89 -11.79 -1.76
CA THR A 348 28.06 -11.34 -0.63
C THR A 348 26.55 -11.52 -0.87
N THR A 349 26.15 -12.65 -1.44
CA THR A 349 24.73 -13.00 -1.60
C THR A 349 24.48 -14.47 -1.38
N GLN A 350 24.52 -14.89 -0.11
CA GLN A 350 23.76 -16.05 0.35
C GLN A 350 23.57 -15.98 1.87
N ASP A 351 22.52 -15.27 2.31
CA ASP A 351 21.51 -15.81 3.24
C ASP A 351 20.55 -14.73 3.76
N ARG A 352 19.30 -15.18 3.94
CA ARG A 352 18.18 -14.58 4.70
C ARG A 352 17.26 -13.56 4.03
N CYS A 353 16.11 -14.13 3.64
CA CYS A 353 14.76 -13.56 3.64
C CYS A 353 14.45 -12.73 4.91
N THR A 354 14.09 -11.45 4.76
CA THR A 354 12.74 -10.87 5.01
C THR A 354 12.77 -9.34 4.85
N THR A 355 11.82 -8.83 4.05
CA THR A 355 11.17 -7.51 4.17
C THR A 355 12.02 -6.34 4.68
N SER A 356 12.70 -5.62 3.79
CA SER A 356 13.19 -4.26 4.08
C SER A 356 13.45 -3.49 2.80
N LEU A 357 12.91 -2.27 2.74
CA LEU A 357 13.17 -1.24 1.73
C LEU A 357 14.68 -1.04 1.55
N SER A 358 15.21 -1.30 0.35
CA SER A 358 16.60 -0.97 0.03
C SER A 358 16.80 0.54 -0.09
N PRO A 359 17.86 1.12 0.53
CA PRO A 359 18.34 2.44 0.19
C PRO A 359 19.19 2.36 -1.09
N ALA A 360 18.96 3.31 -1.99
CA ALA A 360 19.61 3.41 -3.28
C ALA A 360 21.06 3.86 -3.16
N SER A 361 21.94 3.24 -3.95
CA SER A 361 23.15 3.88 -4.47
C SER A 361 23.20 3.67 -5.98
N SER A 362 22.23 4.24 -6.68
CA SER A 362 22.33 4.56 -8.10
C SER A 362 22.31 6.07 -8.23
N SER A 363 23.32 6.62 -8.89
CA SER A 363 23.36 8.03 -9.29
C SER A 363 22.17 8.30 -10.21
N PHE A 364 21.06 8.78 -9.63
CA PHE A 364 19.89 9.18 -10.41
C PHE A 364 20.28 10.34 -11.31
N SER A 365 20.14 10.14 -12.62
CA SER A 365 20.17 11.23 -13.59
C SER A 365 19.15 12.30 -13.16
N PRO A 366 19.47 13.61 -13.28
CA PRO A 366 18.57 14.69 -12.89
C PRO A 366 17.20 14.63 -13.60
N ALA A 367 17.12 14.01 -14.77
CA ALA A 367 15.85 13.75 -15.46
C ALA A 367 14.98 12.71 -14.72
N SER A 368 15.62 11.64 -14.23
CA SER A 368 14.93 10.58 -13.45
C SER A 368 14.50 11.09 -12.07
N ALA A 369 15.28 11.98 -11.46
CA ALA A 369 14.88 12.65 -10.22
C ALA A 369 13.65 13.55 -10.43
N LYS A 370 13.59 14.33 -11.53
CA LYS A 370 12.41 15.15 -11.87
C LYS A 370 11.16 14.29 -12.11
N GLN A 371 11.31 13.19 -12.84
CA GLN A 371 10.20 12.26 -13.07
C GLN A 371 9.69 11.65 -11.76
N ARG A 372 10.61 11.25 -10.87
CA ARG A 372 10.23 10.71 -9.56
C ARG A 372 9.56 11.76 -8.67
N ILE A 373 10.00 13.00 -8.71
CA ILE A 373 9.34 14.11 -8.00
C ILE A 373 7.92 14.31 -8.53
N SER A 374 7.71 14.35 -9.86
CA SER A 374 6.36 14.50 -10.43
C SER A 374 5.43 13.33 -10.09
N GLU A 375 5.96 12.10 -10.01
CA GLU A 375 5.19 10.92 -9.60
C GLU A 375 4.79 11.01 -8.12
N LEU A 376 5.71 11.45 -7.25
CA LEU A 376 5.44 11.66 -5.83
C LEU A 376 4.45 12.80 -5.60
N GLU A 377 4.54 13.89 -6.36
CA GLU A 377 3.58 15.01 -6.31
C GLU A 377 2.17 14.56 -6.71
N LEU A 378 2.06 13.72 -7.75
CA LEU A 378 0.80 13.13 -8.16
C LEU A 378 0.24 12.22 -7.07
N GLN A 379 1.07 11.33 -6.50
CA GLN A 379 0.64 10.43 -5.41
C GLN A 379 0.19 11.20 -4.16
N VAL A 380 0.89 12.27 -3.79
CA VAL A 380 0.51 13.14 -2.67
C VAL A 380 -0.83 13.83 -2.96
N SER A 381 -1.03 14.31 -4.18
CA SER A 381 -2.29 14.95 -4.59
C SER A 381 -3.46 13.97 -4.49
N THR A 382 -3.32 12.75 -5.02
CA THR A 382 -4.34 11.70 -4.94
C THR A 382 -4.64 11.29 -3.50
N LEU A 383 -3.62 11.12 -2.66
CA LEU A 383 -3.82 10.79 -1.25
C LEU A 383 -4.48 11.92 -0.47
N SER A 384 -4.17 13.18 -0.80
CA SER A 384 -4.82 14.34 -0.17
C SER A 384 -6.30 14.44 -0.51
N GLU A 385 -6.68 14.11 -1.76
CA GLU A 385 -8.07 14.06 -2.21
C GLU A 385 -8.82 12.91 -1.52
N GLN A 386 -8.22 11.72 -1.44
CA GLN A 386 -8.78 10.57 -0.73
C GLN A 386 -8.99 10.86 0.77
N LEU A 387 -8.03 11.52 1.43
CA LEU A 387 -8.16 11.94 2.82
C LEU A 387 -9.26 12.98 3.00
N TRP A 388 -9.41 13.91 2.06
CA TRP A 388 -10.48 14.90 2.10
C TRP A 388 -11.86 14.25 1.96
N VAL A 389 -12.04 13.31 1.02
CA VAL A 389 -13.27 12.53 0.86
C VAL A 389 -13.59 11.74 2.13
N ALA A 390 -12.60 11.02 2.68
CA ALA A 390 -12.78 10.27 3.92
C ALA A 390 -13.16 11.16 5.12
N ASN A 391 -12.52 12.33 5.25
CA ASN A 391 -12.83 13.30 6.31
C ASN A 391 -14.25 13.85 6.16
N ASN A 392 -14.71 14.15 4.94
CA ASN A 392 -16.08 14.57 4.70
C ASN A 392 -17.10 13.48 5.08
N VAL A 393 -16.83 12.21 4.75
CA VAL A 393 -17.68 11.08 5.17
C VAL A 393 -17.75 10.97 6.69
N ILE A 394 -16.63 11.16 7.39
CA ILE A 394 -16.60 11.18 8.87
C ILE A 394 -17.41 12.36 9.41
N LEU A 395 -17.28 13.55 8.84
CA LEU A 395 -18.03 14.73 9.24
C LEU A 395 -19.53 14.57 8.99
N GLU A 396 -19.93 14.01 7.86
CA GLU A 396 -21.33 13.68 7.56
C GLU A 396 -21.87 12.63 8.53
N ASN A 397 -21.11 11.58 8.84
CA ASN A 397 -21.51 10.57 9.82
C ASN A 397 -21.60 11.16 11.24
N LYS A 398 -20.71 12.10 11.58
CA LYS A 398 -20.74 12.82 12.86
C LYS A 398 -21.94 13.78 12.93
N ALA A 399 -22.27 14.44 11.82
CA ALA A 399 -23.45 15.29 11.71
C ALA A 399 -24.73 14.46 11.86
N LYS A 400 -24.85 13.33 11.15
CA LYS A 400 -25.96 12.37 11.25
C LYS A 400 -26.11 11.83 12.68
N ARG A 401 -25.01 11.44 13.34
CA ARG A 401 -25.00 11.05 14.76
C ARG A 401 -25.41 12.18 15.72
N SER A 402 -25.22 13.45 15.34
CA SER A 402 -25.58 14.60 16.17
C SER A 402 -27.04 15.05 15.98
N THR A 403 -27.65 14.71 14.84
CA THR A 403 -29.04 15.05 14.50
C THR A 403 -30.05 14.03 15.01
N ASP A 404 -29.63 12.79 15.29
CA ASP A 404 -30.46 11.76 15.97
C ASP A 404 -30.52 11.97 17.50
N LYS A 405 -30.88 13.18 17.95
CA LYS A 405 -31.11 13.49 19.38
C LYS A 405 -32.45 12.95 19.92
N THR A 406 -33.20 12.19 19.14
CA THR A 406 -34.47 11.59 19.58
C THR A 406 -34.38 10.08 19.80
N GLY A 407 -33.30 9.42 19.36
CA GLY A 407 -32.99 8.05 19.73
C GLY A 407 -32.32 8.02 21.09
N LYS A 408 -33.03 7.54 22.12
CA LYS A 408 -32.44 7.15 23.41
C LYS A 408 -31.33 6.14 23.14
N SER A 409 -30.09 6.63 22.98
CA SER A 409 -28.90 5.79 23.00
C SER A 409 -28.98 4.96 24.27
N THR A 410 -28.94 3.64 24.12
CA THR A 410 -28.94 2.67 25.21
C THR A 410 -27.87 2.99 26.26
N GLU A 411 -26.79 3.64 25.85
CA GLU A 411 -25.72 4.16 26.70
C GLU A 411 -26.20 5.28 27.66
N GLY A 412 -27.11 6.15 27.20
CA GLY A 412 -27.73 7.19 28.03
C GLY A 412 -28.67 6.62 29.09
N GLN A 413 -29.47 5.61 28.73
CA GLN A 413 -30.35 4.92 29.68
C GLN A 413 -29.56 4.08 30.69
N GLN A 414 -28.52 3.38 30.24
CA GLN A 414 -27.64 2.61 31.11
C GLN A 414 -26.89 3.50 32.09
N SER A 415 -26.37 4.66 31.64
CA SER A 415 -25.73 5.62 32.54
C SER A 415 -26.73 6.20 33.55
N SER A 416 -27.97 6.52 33.13
CA SER A 416 -29.00 7.06 34.02
C SER A 416 -29.43 6.03 35.08
N TYR A 417 -29.59 4.76 34.68
CA TYR A 417 -29.89 3.66 35.60
C TYR A 417 -28.75 3.41 36.59
N LEU A 418 -27.49 3.43 36.12
CA LEU A 418 -26.31 3.26 36.96
C LEU A 418 -26.17 4.41 37.97
N LYS A 419 -26.38 5.67 37.54
CA LYS A 419 -26.44 6.84 38.43
C LYS A 419 -27.48 6.64 39.52
N SER A 420 -28.71 6.23 39.15
CA SER A 420 -29.79 6.01 40.11
C SER A 420 -29.46 4.94 41.15
N ILE A 421 -28.86 3.83 40.74
CA ILE A 421 -28.44 2.76 41.66
C ILE A 421 -27.34 3.25 42.61
N VAL A 422 -26.31 3.93 42.08
CA VAL A 422 -25.19 4.41 42.88
C VAL A 422 -25.65 5.45 43.90
N VAL A 423 -26.53 6.37 43.51
CA VAL A 423 -27.14 7.34 44.43
C VAL A 423 -27.94 6.63 45.54
N LYS A 424 -28.80 5.66 45.20
CA LYS A 424 -29.54 4.87 46.20
C LYS A 424 -28.61 4.13 47.17
N LEU A 425 -27.57 3.47 46.65
CA LEU A 425 -26.61 2.73 47.47
C LEU A 425 -25.84 3.65 48.42
N LEU A 426 -25.47 4.86 47.98
CA LEU A 426 -24.79 5.86 48.81
C LEU A 426 -25.73 6.46 49.86
N CYS A 427 -27.03 6.57 49.58
CA CYS A 427 -28.04 7.03 50.54
C CYS A 427 -28.40 6.00 51.61
N GLU A 428 -28.36 4.70 51.31
CA GLU A 428 -28.84 3.64 52.23
C GLU A 428 -27.88 3.28 53.38
N LYS A 429 -26.56 3.47 53.23
CA LYS A 429 -25.61 3.19 54.33
C LYS A 429 -24.53 4.26 54.46
N SER A 430 -24.45 4.80 55.67
CA SER A 430 -23.38 5.68 56.15
C SER A 430 -22.14 4.86 56.50
N ASP A 431 -21.12 4.90 55.65
CA ASP A 431 -19.78 4.35 55.91
C ASP A 431 -18.71 5.40 55.56
N ALA A 432 -17.67 5.53 56.38
CA ALA A 432 -16.56 6.45 56.16
C ALA A 432 -15.76 6.13 54.88
N VAL A 433 -15.81 4.88 54.41
CA VAL A 433 -15.20 4.52 53.12
C VAL A 433 -15.99 5.12 51.95
N ARG A 434 -17.31 5.28 52.11
CA ARG A 434 -18.19 5.80 51.05
C ARG A 434 -18.08 7.31 50.89
N SER A 435 -17.85 8.07 51.97
CA SER A 435 -17.62 9.52 51.88
C SER A 435 -16.41 9.86 51.01
N ASN A 436 -15.36 9.05 51.06
CA ASN A 436 -14.16 9.22 50.23
C ASN A 436 -14.39 8.83 48.75
N LEU A 437 -15.41 8.01 48.46
CA LEU A 437 -15.76 7.58 47.10
C LEU A 437 -16.69 8.57 46.39
N VAL A 438 -17.42 9.42 47.12
CA VAL A 438 -18.38 10.38 46.54
C VAL A 438 -17.73 11.31 45.50
N PRO A 439 -16.57 11.95 45.73
CA PRO A 439 -15.95 12.83 44.73
C PRO A 439 -15.52 12.07 43.46
N VAL A 440 -15.03 10.83 43.63
CA VAL A 440 -14.58 9.98 42.51
C VAL A 440 -15.77 9.55 41.67
N LEU A 441 -16.86 9.08 42.31
CA LEU A 441 -18.08 8.67 41.63
C LEU A 441 -18.82 9.85 40.99
N ALA A 442 -18.79 11.04 41.62
CA ALA A 442 -19.34 12.26 41.04
C ALA A 442 -18.63 12.65 39.73
N THR A 443 -17.31 12.47 39.68
CA THR A 443 -16.51 12.79 38.49
C THR A 443 -16.67 11.74 37.40
N LEU A 444 -16.68 10.45 37.75
CA LEU A 444 -16.77 9.35 36.79
C LEU A 444 -18.18 9.20 36.18
N LEU A 445 -19.23 9.40 36.97
CA LEU A 445 -20.61 9.24 36.52
C LEU A 445 -21.27 10.57 36.16
N VAL A 446 -20.59 11.70 36.34
CA VAL A 446 -21.13 13.05 36.13
C VAL A 446 -22.48 13.17 36.87
N LEU A 447 -22.44 13.04 38.20
CA LEU A 447 -23.64 13.13 39.04
C LEU A 447 -24.21 14.54 39.00
N ASP A 448 -25.53 14.65 38.91
CA ASP A 448 -26.19 15.95 38.89
C ASP A 448 -26.14 16.61 40.28
N PRO A 449 -26.20 17.95 40.38
CA PRO A 449 -26.20 18.64 41.66
C PRO A 449 -27.35 18.21 42.59
N GLU A 450 -28.47 17.78 42.02
CA GLU A 450 -29.64 17.22 42.72
C GLU A 450 -29.33 15.85 43.36
N ASP A 451 -28.56 15.01 42.67
CA ASP A 451 -28.12 13.71 43.18
C ASP A 451 -27.14 13.88 44.34
N LEU A 452 -26.18 14.80 44.19
CA LEU A 452 -25.23 15.14 45.25
C LEU A 452 -25.94 15.72 46.48
N ARG A 453 -26.93 16.62 46.27
CA ARG A 453 -27.77 17.12 47.36
C ARG A 453 -28.48 15.97 48.08
N SER A 454 -29.08 15.04 47.34
CA SER A 454 -29.77 13.87 47.89
C SER A 454 -28.84 13.01 48.76
N ILE A 455 -27.61 12.76 48.30
CA ILE A 455 -26.58 12.02 49.04
C ILE A 455 -26.17 12.75 50.33
N TYR A 456 -25.91 14.06 50.26
CA TYR A 456 -25.50 14.86 51.43
C TYR A 456 -26.65 15.13 52.41
N THR A 457 -27.91 15.09 51.96
CA THR A 457 -29.06 15.16 52.87
C THR A 457 -29.29 13.85 53.61
N ALA A 458 -29.04 12.71 52.95
CA ALA A 458 -29.13 11.40 53.58
C ALA A 458 -27.96 11.14 54.56
N ASN A 459 -26.78 11.72 54.27
CA ASN A 459 -25.57 11.56 55.07
C ASN A 459 -24.98 12.94 55.46
N PRO A 460 -25.55 13.64 56.46
CA PRO A 460 -25.13 14.99 56.83
C PRO A 460 -23.69 15.08 57.38
N ALA A 461 -23.14 13.95 57.85
CA ALA A 461 -21.76 13.86 58.34
C ALA A 461 -20.69 13.88 57.22
N TRP A 462 -21.09 13.89 55.95
CA TRP A 462 -20.18 13.89 54.79
C TRP A 462 -20.00 15.28 54.14
N ARG A 463 -20.74 16.29 54.62
CA ARG A 463 -20.46 17.70 54.29
C ARG A 463 -19.25 18.17 55.06
#